data_AF-A0A1Y3MU66-F1
#
_entry.id   AF-A0A1Y3MU66-F1
#
_cell.length_a   1.000
_cell.length_b   1.000
_cell.length_c   1.000
_cell.angle_alpha   90.00
_cell.angle_beta   90.00
_cell.angle_gamma   90.00
#
_symmetry.space_group_name_H-M   'P 1'
#
loop_
_entity.id
_entity.type
_entity.pdbx_description
1 polymer ?
#
loop_
_entity_poly.entity_id
_entity_poly.type
_entity_poly.pdbx_seq_one_letter_code
_entity_poly.pdbx_strand_id
1 'polypeptide(L)'
;VQEAIDSLPNSASSERVIYIKNGTYYEYLLCQKNFVTLVGENKDKVILTYDLNNAKTGSSSKCASFRAYGNNFKAFDITFENTAPFPGQNTQAPAINCNANNHYFENCKFLSYQDTLLSSKGNHYFKNCYIRGFTDFIWGSGRAVFENCVIHVQGKPEMTNYGYLTANGNNDSKLKAGGFLITNSKVTTDGHTFYLGRLWKEYCYVIFDKTEFPGDKIIKEGWLTFTSNPEYDQTSVVGEYQCYGQNYSPYGRVSYATQYKSVPSIQEFLGDISYVKNSFYFSGNKTPTTTVAPIQTTTVQPVTTTVNTQPTNSSTNDKNCGSLFYQCGGKNYKGSNCCREGTCKIFNEWFSICSN
;
A
#
# COMPACT_ATOMS: atom_id res chain seq x y z
N VAL A 1 15.85 -2.73 7.44
CA VAL A 1 15.21 -1.46 7.03
C VAL A 1 14.54 -0.77 8.22
N GLN A 2 13.83 -1.51 9.08
CA GLN A 2 13.16 -0.95 10.26
C GLN A 2 14.11 -0.14 11.15
N GLU A 3 15.31 -0.65 11.43
CA GLU A 3 16.31 0.05 12.26
C GLU A 3 16.65 1.46 11.74
N ALA A 4 16.73 1.63 10.42
CA ALA A 4 16.99 2.95 9.83
C ALA A 4 15.81 3.90 10.01
N ILE A 5 14.57 3.40 9.88
CA ILE A 5 13.34 4.18 10.13
C ILE A 5 13.29 4.60 11.61
N ASP A 6 13.60 3.67 12.51
CA ASP A 6 13.56 3.89 13.96
C ASP A 6 14.60 4.90 14.43
N SER A 7 15.77 4.95 13.77
CA SER A 7 16.83 5.93 14.08
C SER A 7 16.45 7.38 13.76
N LEU A 8 15.42 7.62 12.95
CA LEU A 8 14.99 8.97 12.61
C LEU A 8 14.29 9.64 13.81
N PRO A 9 14.51 10.94 14.06
CA PRO A 9 13.78 11.69 15.08
C PRO A 9 12.25 11.61 14.92
N ASN A 10 11.48 11.75 16.01
CA ASN A 10 10.01 11.75 15.92
C ASN A 10 9.47 12.99 15.18
N SER A 11 10.10 14.15 15.39
CA SER A 11 9.75 15.40 14.70
C SER A 11 10.56 15.58 13.43
N ALA A 12 9.93 16.16 12.41
CA ALA A 12 10.59 16.65 11.20
C ALA A 12 9.70 17.69 10.52
N SER A 13 10.34 18.66 9.88
CA SER A 13 9.72 19.68 9.01
C SER A 13 10.20 19.58 7.57
N SER A 14 11.13 18.67 7.27
CA SER A 14 11.73 18.46 5.96
C SER A 14 12.03 16.98 5.71
N GLU A 15 12.27 16.67 4.44
CA GLU A 15 12.54 15.33 3.94
C GLU A 15 13.78 14.69 4.59
N ARG A 16 13.67 13.41 4.94
CA ARG A 16 14.75 12.58 5.51
C ARG A 16 14.86 11.31 4.70
N VAL A 17 16.03 11.10 4.11
CA VAL A 17 16.23 10.06 3.10
C VAL A 17 16.91 8.86 3.72
N ILE A 18 16.35 7.68 3.48
CA ILE A 18 16.97 6.39 3.75
C ILE A 18 17.24 5.75 2.39
N TYR A 19 18.52 5.55 2.09
CA TYR A 19 18.95 4.82 0.90
C TYR A 19 19.06 3.33 1.21
N ILE A 20 18.49 2.47 0.35
CA ILE A 20 18.42 1.03 0.53
C ILE A 20 19.16 0.36 -0.63
N LYS A 21 20.20 -0.41 -0.32
CA LYS A 21 20.97 -1.18 -1.32
C LYS A 21 20.19 -2.39 -1.80
N ASN A 22 20.63 -2.97 -2.92
CA ASN A 22 20.08 -4.23 -3.44
C ASN A 22 20.02 -5.31 -2.35
N GLY A 23 18.88 -5.98 -2.25
CA GLY A 23 18.61 -7.03 -1.28
C GLY A 23 17.12 -7.33 -1.15
N THR A 24 16.82 -8.55 -0.70
CA THR A 24 15.48 -8.94 -0.25
C THR A 24 15.42 -8.81 1.27
N TYR A 25 14.57 -7.91 1.75
CA TYR A 25 14.40 -7.58 3.16
C TYR A 25 13.10 -8.20 3.65
N TYR A 26 13.21 -9.37 4.29
CA TYR A 26 12.08 -10.06 4.92
C TYR A 26 11.78 -9.43 6.29
N GLU A 27 11.03 -8.34 6.30
CA GLU A 27 10.76 -7.52 7.47
C GLU A 27 9.29 -7.09 7.50
N TYR A 28 8.67 -7.13 8.68
CA TYR A 28 7.32 -6.58 8.86
C TYR A 28 7.39 -5.10 9.24
N LEU A 29 7.28 -4.22 8.25
CA LEU A 29 7.72 -2.84 8.35
C LEU A 29 6.60 -1.87 8.75
N LEU A 30 6.93 -0.91 9.61
CA LEU A 30 6.04 0.18 10.04
C LEU A 30 6.79 1.51 10.04
N CYS A 31 6.32 2.46 9.23
CA CYS A 31 6.84 3.82 9.17
C CYS A 31 5.81 4.83 9.68
N GLN A 32 5.92 5.24 10.95
CA GLN A 32 5.05 6.27 11.55
C GLN A 32 5.64 7.68 11.49
N LYS A 33 6.90 7.80 11.08
CA LYS A 33 7.65 9.05 11.05
C LYS A 33 7.22 9.88 9.83
N ASN A 34 7.00 11.18 10.03
CA ASN A 34 6.68 12.09 8.92
C ASN A 34 7.91 12.38 8.06
N PHE A 35 7.71 12.78 6.80
CA PHE A 35 8.77 13.22 5.88
C PHE A 35 9.88 12.18 5.64
N VAL A 36 9.55 10.88 5.69
CA VAL A 36 10.50 9.82 5.36
C VAL A 36 10.46 9.55 3.87
N THR A 37 11.63 9.51 3.24
CA THR A 37 11.79 9.11 1.84
C THR A 37 12.68 7.89 1.76
N LEU A 38 12.16 6.80 1.21
CA LEU A 38 12.93 5.61 0.91
C LEU A 38 13.38 5.65 -0.56
N VAL A 39 14.67 5.45 -0.81
CA VAL A 39 15.21 5.36 -2.17
C VAL A 39 15.95 4.03 -2.30
N GLY A 40 15.45 3.16 -3.16
CA GLY A 40 16.14 1.91 -3.50
C GLY A 40 17.24 2.14 -4.52
N GLU A 41 18.28 1.32 -4.47
CA GLU A 41 19.33 1.27 -5.49
C GLU A 41 18.78 0.83 -6.86
N ASN A 42 17.79 -0.07 -6.86
CA ASN A 42 17.15 -0.59 -8.06
C ASN A 42 15.80 -1.24 -7.72
N LYS A 43 14.72 -0.85 -8.41
CA LYS A 43 13.37 -1.36 -8.15
C LYS A 43 13.22 -2.88 -8.22
N ASP A 44 14.00 -3.54 -9.06
CA ASP A 44 13.91 -4.98 -9.29
C ASP A 44 14.76 -5.79 -8.29
N LYS A 45 15.60 -5.12 -7.50
CA LYS A 45 16.54 -5.75 -6.58
C LYS A 45 16.39 -5.30 -5.12
N VAL A 46 15.70 -4.20 -4.85
CA VAL A 46 15.32 -3.79 -3.50
C VAL A 46 13.89 -4.24 -3.24
N ILE A 47 13.74 -5.35 -2.53
CA ILE A 47 12.46 -6.01 -2.29
C ILE A 47 12.17 -5.98 -0.79
N LEU A 48 11.12 -5.25 -0.38
CA LEU A 48 10.60 -5.24 0.98
C LEU A 48 9.42 -6.22 1.04
N THR A 49 9.59 -7.33 1.76
CA THR A 49 8.64 -8.46 1.68
C THR A 49 8.30 -9.05 3.05
N TYR A 50 7.11 -9.61 3.15
CA TYR A 50 6.62 -10.39 4.30
C TYR A 50 5.45 -11.29 3.83
N ASP A 51 4.84 -12.08 4.73
CA ASP A 51 3.87 -13.13 4.36
C ASP A 51 2.60 -13.19 5.25
N LEU A 52 2.23 -12.08 5.90
CA LEU A 52 1.02 -12.03 6.72
C LEU A 52 -0.23 -11.93 5.84
N ASN A 53 -1.32 -12.52 6.33
CA ASN A 53 -2.64 -12.43 5.75
C ASN A 53 -3.70 -12.16 6.84
N ASN A 54 -4.93 -11.87 6.41
CA ASN A 54 -6.05 -11.57 7.30
C ASN A 54 -6.35 -12.71 8.28
N ALA A 55 -6.23 -13.98 7.88
CA ALA A 55 -6.43 -15.12 8.80
C ALA A 55 -5.42 -15.11 9.96
N LYS A 56 -4.17 -14.66 9.74
CA LYS A 56 -3.14 -14.57 10.78
C LYS A 56 -3.35 -13.36 11.72
N THR A 57 -3.94 -12.26 11.26
CA THR A 57 -4.01 -10.99 12.02
C THR A 57 -5.43 -10.58 12.45
N GLY A 58 -6.47 -11.19 11.88
CA GLY A 58 -7.86 -10.77 12.00
C GLY A 58 -8.19 -9.46 11.27
N SER A 59 -7.26 -8.90 10.49
CA SER A 59 -7.48 -7.65 9.76
C SER A 59 -6.54 -7.47 8.56
N SER A 60 -7.11 -7.31 7.37
CA SER A 60 -6.38 -7.05 6.10
C SER A 60 -5.45 -5.83 6.20
N SER A 61 -5.94 -4.71 6.74
CA SER A 61 -5.12 -3.49 6.87
C SER A 61 -3.93 -3.66 7.84
N LYS A 62 -4.01 -4.62 8.77
CA LYS A 62 -2.97 -4.94 9.76
C LYS A 62 -2.06 -6.09 9.35
N CYS A 63 -2.19 -6.67 8.16
CA CYS A 63 -1.24 -7.67 7.65
C CYS A 63 -0.40 -7.16 6.47
N ALA A 64 -0.47 -5.87 6.16
CA ALA A 64 0.30 -5.28 5.06
C ALA A 64 1.82 -5.35 5.31
N SER A 65 2.61 -5.94 4.41
CA SER A 65 4.07 -6.10 4.60
C SER A 65 4.78 -4.78 4.96
N PHE A 66 4.33 -3.67 4.36
CA PHE A 66 4.76 -2.32 4.72
C PHE A 66 3.57 -1.44 5.12
N ARG A 67 3.65 -0.80 6.28
CA ARG A 67 2.63 0.15 6.78
C ARG A 67 3.20 1.58 6.80
N ALA A 68 2.80 2.42 5.85
CA ALA A 68 3.20 3.82 5.73
C ALA A 68 2.19 4.72 6.44
N TYR A 69 2.47 5.13 7.68
CA TYR A 69 1.52 5.83 8.56
C TYR A 69 1.95 7.28 8.89
N GLY A 70 3.14 7.71 8.45
CA GLY A 70 3.60 9.09 8.54
C GLY A 70 3.17 9.94 7.35
N ASN A 71 2.92 11.24 7.56
CA ASN A 71 2.63 12.18 6.48
C ASN A 71 3.87 12.46 5.63
N ASN A 72 3.69 12.81 4.36
CA ASN A 72 4.77 13.13 3.43
C ASN A 72 5.77 11.97 3.24
N PHE A 73 5.30 10.72 3.35
CA PHE A 73 6.10 9.55 3.04
C PHE A 73 6.34 9.46 1.53
N LYS A 74 7.56 9.12 1.12
CA LYS A 74 7.87 8.87 -0.28
C LYS A 74 8.67 7.59 -0.47
N ALA A 75 8.48 6.95 -1.62
CA ALA A 75 9.31 5.82 -2.01
C ALA A 75 9.66 5.86 -3.50
N PHE A 76 10.91 5.52 -3.79
CA PHE A 76 11.46 5.50 -5.14
C PHE A 76 12.23 4.21 -5.34
N ASP A 77 12.10 3.60 -6.53
CA ASP A 77 12.90 2.45 -6.95
C ASP A 77 12.87 1.26 -5.98
N ILE A 78 11.70 0.93 -5.43
CA ILE A 78 11.50 -0.16 -4.45
C ILE A 78 10.36 -1.08 -4.90
N THR A 79 10.49 -2.38 -4.63
CA THR A 79 9.39 -3.35 -4.68
C THR A 79 8.85 -3.58 -3.28
N PHE A 80 7.54 -3.36 -3.09
CA PHE A 80 6.77 -3.79 -1.92
C PHE A 80 6.04 -5.09 -2.27
N GLU A 81 6.20 -6.12 -1.46
CA GLU A 81 5.68 -7.46 -1.76
C GLU A 81 5.02 -8.11 -0.54
N ASN A 82 3.95 -8.86 -0.78
CA ASN A 82 3.44 -9.84 0.15
C ASN A 82 3.42 -11.21 -0.51
N THR A 83 4.08 -12.18 0.13
CA THR A 83 4.26 -13.55 -0.35
C THR A 83 3.33 -14.56 0.32
N ALA A 84 2.32 -14.08 1.07
CA ALA A 84 1.29 -14.95 1.59
C ALA A 84 0.69 -15.82 0.46
N PRO A 85 0.31 -17.08 0.76
CA PRO A 85 -0.22 -17.98 -0.25
C PRO A 85 -1.38 -17.38 -1.02
N PHE A 86 -1.51 -17.80 -2.29
CA PHE A 86 -2.56 -17.33 -3.18
C PHE A 86 -3.95 -17.38 -2.52
N PRO A 87 -4.82 -16.40 -2.78
CA PRO A 87 -6.03 -16.22 -2.00
C PRO A 87 -6.99 -17.43 -1.98
N GLY A 88 -7.42 -17.80 -0.79
CA GLY A 88 -8.59 -18.61 -0.45
C GLY A 88 -9.50 -17.85 0.53
N GLN A 89 -10.20 -18.53 1.43
CA GLN A 89 -11.06 -17.85 2.41
C GLN A 89 -10.23 -17.11 3.49
N ASN A 90 -10.52 -15.82 3.73
CA ASN A 90 -9.83 -14.96 4.71
C ASN A 90 -8.32 -14.76 4.47
N THR A 91 -7.90 -14.65 3.22
CA THR A 91 -6.48 -14.66 2.82
C THR A 91 -5.96 -13.33 2.28
N GLN A 92 -6.69 -12.22 2.48
CA GLN A 92 -6.25 -10.89 2.08
C GLN A 92 -4.84 -10.61 2.60
N ALA A 93 -3.94 -10.12 1.74
CA ALA A 93 -2.52 -10.03 2.05
C ALA A 93 -1.90 -8.81 1.36
N PRO A 94 -2.09 -7.59 1.90
CA PRO A 94 -1.58 -6.39 1.24
C PRO A 94 -0.05 -6.36 1.21
N ALA A 95 0.53 -5.85 0.12
CA ALA A 95 1.95 -5.50 0.06
C ALA A 95 2.22 -4.19 0.82
N ILE A 96 1.30 -3.22 0.72
CA ILE A 96 1.42 -1.93 1.39
C ILE A 96 0.08 -1.42 1.91
N ASN A 97 0.12 -0.71 3.03
CA ASN A 97 -0.97 0.11 3.56
C ASN A 97 -0.52 1.57 3.71
N CYS A 98 -1.06 2.43 2.85
CA CYS A 98 -0.87 3.88 2.86
C CYS A 98 -1.96 4.54 3.71
N ASN A 99 -1.59 5.13 4.84
CA ASN A 99 -2.53 5.64 5.83
C ASN A 99 -2.10 6.99 6.43
N ALA A 100 -1.78 7.96 5.56
CA ALA A 100 -1.52 9.36 5.93
C ALA A 100 -1.55 10.25 4.68
N ASN A 101 -1.37 11.57 4.85
CA ASN A 101 -1.43 12.50 3.73
C ASN A 101 -0.11 12.57 2.95
N ASN A 102 -0.22 12.94 1.68
CA ASN A 102 0.88 13.32 0.80
C ASN A 102 1.87 12.18 0.56
N HIS A 103 1.38 10.96 0.34
CA HIS A 103 2.29 9.87 -0.02
C HIS A 103 2.62 9.93 -1.50
N TYR A 104 3.89 9.76 -1.84
CA TYR A 104 4.35 9.73 -3.22
C TYR A 104 5.19 8.50 -3.52
N PHE A 105 4.85 7.81 -4.59
CA PHE A 105 5.56 6.62 -5.05
C PHE A 105 5.91 6.80 -6.52
N GLU A 106 7.19 6.69 -6.86
CA GLU A 106 7.63 6.72 -8.26
C GLU A 106 8.53 5.54 -8.60
N ASN A 107 8.27 4.91 -9.75
CA ASN A 107 9.02 3.77 -10.25
C ASN A 107 9.08 2.57 -9.26
N CYS A 108 8.02 2.37 -8.49
CA CYS A 108 7.90 1.28 -7.51
C CYS A 108 7.10 0.10 -8.08
N LYS A 109 7.24 -1.08 -7.44
CA LYS A 109 6.36 -2.24 -7.68
C LYS A 109 5.56 -2.58 -6.43
N PHE A 110 4.33 -3.05 -6.62
CA PHE A 110 3.45 -3.53 -5.55
C PHE A 110 2.91 -4.91 -5.93
N LEU A 111 3.32 -5.93 -5.18
CA LEU A 111 3.15 -7.33 -5.57
C LEU A 111 2.41 -8.12 -4.48
N SER A 112 1.19 -8.52 -4.79
CA SER A 112 0.42 -9.53 -4.05
C SER A 112 -0.65 -10.09 -4.98
N TYR A 113 -1.74 -10.65 -4.44
CA TYR A 113 -2.86 -11.21 -5.18
C TYR A 113 -4.20 -10.62 -4.75
N GLN A 114 -4.56 -10.73 -3.47
CA GLN A 114 -5.76 -10.08 -2.93
C GLN A 114 -5.36 -8.92 -2.03
N ASP A 115 -6.02 -7.79 -2.22
CA ASP A 115 -5.83 -6.56 -1.43
C ASP A 115 -4.42 -5.95 -1.56
N THR A 116 -3.72 -6.11 -2.70
CA THR A 116 -2.30 -5.75 -2.88
C THR A 116 -1.92 -4.36 -2.37
N LEU A 117 -2.62 -3.32 -2.81
CA LEU A 117 -2.31 -1.92 -2.50
C LEU A 117 -3.50 -1.29 -1.80
N LEU A 118 -3.34 -1.05 -0.50
CA LEU A 118 -4.32 -0.38 0.32
C LEU A 118 -4.03 1.12 0.39
N SER A 119 -4.82 1.92 -0.30
CA SER A 119 -4.93 3.37 -0.10
C SER A 119 -5.97 3.65 1.00
N SER A 120 -5.56 3.50 2.27
CA SER A 120 -6.46 3.54 3.44
C SER A 120 -7.06 4.93 3.71
N LYS A 121 -6.21 5.92 4.01
CA LYS A 121 -6.64 7.27 4.40
C LYS A 121 -5.60 8.30 3.99
N GLY A 122 -6.06 9.43 3.48
CA GLY A 122 -5.23 10.55 3.04
C GLY A 122 -5.21 10.67 1.52
N ASN A 123 -4.21 11.37 1.00
CA ASN A 123 -3.99 11.53 -0.43
C ASN A 123 -2.67 10.87 -0.84
N HIS A 124 -2.72 10.08 -1.91
CA HIS A 124 -1.60 9.27 -2.37
C HIS A 124 -1.42 9.40 -3.88
N TYR A 125 -0.18 9.45 -4.33
CA TYR A 125 0.14 9.58 -5.74
C TYR A 125 1.18 8.55 -6.16
N PHE A 126 0.77 7.66 -7.06
CA PHE A 126 1.59 6.61 -7.66
C PHE A 126 1.89 6.98 -9.11
N LYS A 127 3.16 7.08 -9.46
CA LYS A 127 3.62 7.47 -10.80
C LYS A 127 4.59 6.44 -11.35
N ASN A 128 4.44 6.04 -12.62
CA ASN A 128 5.33 5.09 -13.28
C ASN A 128 5.48 3.75 -12.51
N CYS A 129 4.45 3.35 -11.75
CA CYS A 129 4.49 2.18 -10.89
C CYS A 129 3.95 0.94 -11.58
N TYR A 130 4.32 -0.23 -11.07
CA TYR A 130 3.74 -1.52 -11.47
C TYR A 130 2.95 -2.11 -10.31
N ILE A 131 1.66 -2.36 -10.51
CA ILE A 131 0.77 -2.92 -9.50
C ILE A 131 0.26 -4.27 -10.01
N ARG A 132 0.47 -5.33 -9.24
CA ARG A 132 0.02 -6.67 -9.56
C ARG A 132 -1.00 -7.18 -8.56
N GLY A 133 -2.08 -7.77 -9.04
CA GLY A 133 -2.95 -8.60 -8.22
C GLY A 133 -4.05 -9.27 -9.01
N PHE A 134 -5.05 -9.78 -8.30
CA PHE A 134 -6.20 -10.48 -8.84
C PHE A 134 -7.51 -9.96 -8.26
N THR A 135 -7.65 -9.95 -6.92
CA THR A 135 -8.90 -9.55 -6.25
C THR A 135 -8.73 -8.24 -5.51
N ASP A 136 -9.55 -7.24 -5.84
CA ASP A 136 -9.65 -5.95 -5.16
C ASP A 136 -8.27 -5.31 -4.92
N PHE A 137 -7.35 -5.46 -5.87
CA PHE A 137 -5.94 -5.30 -5.57
C PHE A 137 -5.48 -3.83 -5.53
N ILE A 138 -6.34 -2.90 -5.95
CA ILE A 138 -6.26 -1.47 -5.63
C ILE A 138 -7.51 -1.11 -4.83
N TRP A 139 -7.37 -0.88 -3.53
CA TRP A 139 -8.53 -0.71 -2.64
C TRP A 139 -8.28 0.28 -1.52
N GLY A 140 -9.34 0.63 -0.78
CA GLY A 140 -9.26 1.56 0.35
C GLY A 140 -10.18 2.77 0.20
N SER A 141 -10.20 3.61 1.24
CA SER A 141 -11.06 4.80 1.34
C SER A 141 -10.32 6.12 1.08
N GLY A 142 -9.00 6.07 0.84
CA GLY A 142 -8.19 7.24 0.54
C GLY A 142 -8.43 7.80 -0.86
N ARG A 143 -7.82 8.96 -1.11
CA ARG A 143 -7.82 9.65 -2.40
C ARG A 143 -6.53 9.33 -3.13
N ALA A 144 -6.57 8.62 -4.25
CA ALA A 144 -5.35 8.18 -4.94
C ALA A 144 -5.36 8.44 -6.45
N VAL A 145 -4.19 8.82 -6.97
CA VAL A 145 -3.92 8.90 -8.41
C VAL A 145 -2.89 7.85 -8.80
N PHE A 146 -3.14 7.19 -9.93
CA PHE A 146 -2.23 6.26 -10.59
C PHE A 146 -1.92 6.82 -11.98
N GLU A 147 -0.79 7.50 -12.13
CA GLU A 147 -0.34 8.10 -13.41
C GLU A 147 0.70 7.20 -14.08
N ASN A 148 0.53 6.89 -15.36
CA ASN A 148 1.48 6.10 -16.15
C ASN A 148 1.85 4.76 -15.51
N CYS A 149 0.90 4.15 -14.80
CA CYS A 149 1.12 2.89 -14.11
C CYS A 149 0.77 1.70 -15.01
N VAL A 150 1.43 0.57 -14.77
CA VAL A 150 1.04 -0.72 -15.31
C VAL A 150 0.27 -1.47 -14.22
N ILE A 151 -0.97 -1.82 -14.52
CA ILE A 151 -1.89 -2.55 -13.65
C ILE A 151 -2.00 -3.96 -14.25
N HIS A 152 -1.41 -4.94 -13.59
CA HIS A 152 -1.30 -6.30 -14.12
C HIS A 152 -2.17 -7.29 -13.35
N VAL A 153 -3.12 -7.88 -14.06
CA VAL A 153 -4.02 -8.91 -13.54
C VAL A 153 -3.34 -10.27 -13.65
N GLN A 154 -2.99 -10.84 -12.50
CA GLN A 154 -2.35 -12.15 -12.41
C GLN A 154 -3.10 -13.02 -11.41
N GLY A 155 -3.69 -14.11 -11.90
CA GLY A 155 -4.27 -15.19 -11.13
C GLY A 155 -3.53 -16.50 -11.38
N LYS A 156 -3.88 -17.57 -10.67
CA LYS A 156 -3.37 -18.90 -11.01
C LYS A 156 -3.96 -19.36 -12.36
N PRO A 157 -3.21 -20.08 -13.22
CA PRO A 157 -3.66 -20.47 -14.54
C PRO A 157 -5.00 -21.23 -14.58
N GLU A 158 -5.28 -22.04 -13.54
CA GLU A 158 -6.49 -22.85 -13.43
C GLU A 158 -7.73 -22.09 -12.97
N MET A 159 -7.61 -20.81 -12.62
CA MET A 159 -8.74 -20.02 -12.13
C MET A 159 -9.70 -19.66 -13.24
N THR A 160 -10.98 -19.88 -12.97
CA THR A 160 -12.09 -19.46 -13.83
C THR A 160 -12.82 -18.23 -13.28
N ASN A 161 -12.44 -17.75 -12.09
CA ASN A 161 -13.00 -16.56 -11.49
C ASN A 161 -12.49 -15.29 -12.19
N TYR A 162 -13.16 -14.18 -11.94
CA TYR A 162 -12.78 -12.88 -12.48
C TYR A 162 -11.81 -12.14 -11.57
N GLY A 163 -10.90 -11.38 -12.18
CA GLY A 163 -10.14 -10.35 -11.48
C GLY A 163 -10.99 -9.12 -11.19
N TYR A 164 -10.60 -8.34 -10.18
CA TYR A 164 -11.22 -7.07 -9.81
C TYR A 164 -10.13 -6.04 -9.59
N LEU A 165 -10.02 -5.05 -10.47
CA LEU A 165 -8.92 -4.08 -10.38
C LEU A 165 -9.07 -3.21 -9.14
N THR A 166 -10.27 -2.64 -8.94
CA THR A 166 -10.51 -1.64 -7.90
C THR A 166 -11.64 -2.01 -6.94
N ALA A 167 -11.48 -1.61 -5.67
CA ALA A 167 -12.52 -1.64 -4.66
C ALA A 167 -12.44 -0.36 -3.81
N ASN A 168 -13.04 0.72 -4.31
CA ASN A 168 -13.00 2.01 -3.60
C ASN A 168 -14.04 2.04 -2.47
N GLY A 169 -13.56 2.40 -1.28
CA GLY A 169 -14.30 2.38 -0.03
C GLY A 169 -14.74 3.76 0.45
N ASN A 170 -14.99 4.70 -0.45
CA ASN A 170 -15.42 6.04 -0.06
C ASN A 170 -16.86 6.03 0.50
N ASN A 171 -17.05 6.69 1.65
CA ASN A 171 -18.36 6.95 2.26
C ASN A 171 -18.69 8.45 2.30
N ASP A 172 -17.82 9.32 1.78
CA ASP A 172 -18.06 10.76 1.72
C ASP A 172 -18.93 11.08 0.49
N SER A 173 -20.17 11.51 0.74
CA SER A 173 -21.13 11.90 -0.30
C SER A 173 -20.70 13.11 -1.12
N LYS A 174 -19.72 13.89 -0.65
CA LYS A 174 -19.14 15.02 -1.40
C LYS A 174 -18.00 14.59 -2.32
N LEU A 175 -17.59 13.32 -2.28
CA LEU A 175 -16.50 12.76 -3.08
C LEU A 175 -15.18 13.55 -2.96
N LYS A 176 -14.88 14.08 -1.77
CA LYS A 176 -13.64 14.83 -1.50
C LYS A 176 -12.62 14.00 -0.74
N ALA A 177 -13.08 13.15 0.18
CA ALA A 177 -12.20 12.39 1.07
C ALA A 177 -11.54 11.18 0.40
N GLY A 178 -12.20 10.56 -0.58
CA GLY A 178 -11.76 9.31 -1.19
C GLY A 178 -12.06 9.24 -2.68
N GLY A 179 -11.41 8.31 -3.36
CA GLY A 179 -11.62 8.04 -4.79
C GLY A 179 -10.33 7.70 -5.50
N PHE A 180 -10.42 7.00 -6.64
CA PHE A 180 -9.27 6.62 -7.44
C PHE A 180 -9.35 7.22 -8.85
N LEU A 181 -8.29 7.89 -9.28
CA LEU A 181 -8.10 8.33 -10.66
C LEU A 181 -6.94 7.55 -11.26
N ILE A 182 -7.23 6.66 -12.20
CA ILE A 182 -6.25 5.89 -12.96
C ILE A 182 -6.11 6.61 -14.29
N THR A 183 -4.99 7.28 -14.52
CA THR A 183 -4.79 8.16 -15.69
C THR A 183 -3.55 7.77 -16.50
N ASN A 184 -3.66 7.82 -17.83
CA ASN A 184 -2.58 7.50 -18.78
C ASN A 184 -1.88 6.16 -18.48
N SER A 185 -2.62 5.22 -17.90
CA SER A 185 -2.09 3.95 -17.41
C SER A 185 -2.39 2.82 -18.40
N LYS A 186 -1.85 1.64 -18.15
CA LYS A 186 -2.08 0.44 -18.96
C LYS A 186 -2.50 -0.71 -18.08
N VAL A 187 -3.57 -1.40 -18.43
CA VAL A 187 -3.93 -2.68 -17.86
C VAL A 187 -3.34 -3.81 -18.71
N THR A 188 -2.89 -4.87 -18.07
CA THR A 188 -2.40 -6.10 -18.72
C THR A 188 -2.90 -7.32 -17.93
N THR A 189 -2.87 -8.50 -18.53
CA THR A 189 -3.35 -9.73 -17.87
C THR A 189 -2.63 -10.96 -18.42
N ASP A 190 -2.46 -11.98 -17.58
CA ASP A 190 -1.97 -13.32 -17.98
C ASP A 190 -3.05 -14.18 -18.66
N GLY A 191 -4.09 -13.54 -19.23
CA GLY A 191 -5.18 -14.20 -19.96
C GLY A 191 -6.52 -14.22 -19.20
N HIS A 192 -6.49 -13.91 -17.90
CA HIS A 192 -7.67 -13.78 -17.03
C HIS A 192 -8.55 -12.60 -17.44
N THR A 193 -9.86 -12.80 -17.33
CA THR A 193 -10.85 -11.74 -17.50
C THR A 193 -11.10 -11.00 -16.18
N PHE A 194 -11.51 -9.74 -16.25
CA PHE A 194 -11.63 -8.89 -15.06
C PHE A 194 -12.71 -7.83 -15.19
N TYR A 195 -13.18 -7.37 -14.03
CA TYR A 195 -13.95 -6.15 -13.88
C TYR A 195 -13.02 -4.98 -13.54
N LEU A 196 -13.38 -3.79 -14.01
CA LEU A 196 -12.74 -2.52 -13.67
C LEU A 196 -12.81 -2.25 -12.16
N GLY A 197 -13.88 -2.69 -11.50
CA GLY A 197 -13.97 -2.68 -10.06
C GLY A 197 -15.30 -3.13 -9.50
N ARG A 198 -15.35 -3.14 -8.17
CA ARG A 198 -16.56 -3.41 -7.39
C ARG A 198 -16.84 -2.27 -6.42
N LEU A 199 -18.11 -1.93 -6.27
CA LEU A 199 -18.55 -0.81 -5.42
C LEU A 199 -18.47 -1.21 -3.95
N TRP A 200 -17.31 -1.04 -3.29
CA TRP A 200 -17.10 -1.53 -1.92
C TRP A 200 -17.88 -0.72 -0.87
N LYS A 201 -18.05 0.59 -1.08
CA LYS A 201 -18.82 1.48 -0.20
C LYS A 201 -19.74 2.40 -1.00
N GLU A 202 -20.71 2.98 -0.30
CA GLU A 202 -21.87 3.69 -0.86
C GLU A 202 -21.48 4.75 -1.89
N TYR A 203 -20.43 5.54 -1.64
CA TYR A 203 -20.00 6.61 -2.53
C TYR A 203 -18.72 6.24 -3.28
N CYS A 204 -18.60 4.98 -3.72
CA CYS A 204 -17.47 4.49 -4.51
C CYS A 204 -17.17 5.44 -5.67
N TYR A 205 -15.92 5.92 -5.75
CA TYR A 205 -15.52 6.89 -6.76
C TYR A 205 -14.27 6.43 -7.49
N VAL A 206 -14.43 6.03 -8.76
CA VAL A 206 -13.30 5.55 -9.59
C VAL A 206 -13.43 6.04 -11.03
N ILE A 207 -12.37 6.65 -11.53
CA ILE A 207 -12.27 7.08 -12.94
C ILE A 207 -11.08 6.38 -13.57
N PHE A 208 -11.32 5.71 -14.70
CA PHE A 208 -10.27 5.35 -15.65
C PHE A 208 -10.21 6.42 -16.75
N ASP A 209 -9.10 7.12 -16.84
CA ASP A 209 -8.83 8.21 -17.79
C ASP A 209 -7.68 7.79 -18.70
N LYS A 210 -7.88 7.84 -20.02
CA LYS A 210 -6.85 7.53 -21.04
C LYS A 210 -6.08 6.24 -20.73
N THR A 211 -6.80 5.25 -20.21
CA THR A 211 -6.20 3.97 -19.81
C THR A 211 -6.28 3.01 -20.98
N GLU A 212 -5.14 2.40 -21.33
CA GLU A 212 -5.07 1.33 -22.32
C GLU A 212 -5.52 0.00 -21.68
N PHE A 213 -6.43 -0.72 -22.33
CA PHE A 213 -6.92 -2.01 -21.87
C PHE A 213 -6.80 -3.12 -22.93
N PRO A 214 -6.59 -4.38 -22.50
CA PRO A 214 -6.89 -5.56 -23.31
C PRO A 214 -8.42 -5.76 -23.30
N GLY A 215 -9.11 -5.17 -24.27
CA GLY A 215 -10.55 -4.97 -24.22
C GLY A 215 -11.38 -6.26 -24.20
N ASP A 216 -10.92 -7.31 -24.87
CA ASP A 216 -11.53 -8.65 -24.86
C ASP A 216 -11.42 -9.36 -23.49
N LYS A 217 -10.63 -8.81 -22.57
CA LYS A 217 -10.47 -9.31 -21.20
C LYS A 217 -11.29 -8.54 -20.18
N ILE A 218 -11.89 -7.42 -20.56
CA ILE A 218 -12.84 -6.71 -19.70
C ILE A 218 -14.19 -7.40 -19.77
N ILE A 219 -14.77 -7.72 -18.61
CA ILE A 219 -16.16 -8.18 -18.55
C ILE A 219 -17.06 -7.04 -19.02
N LYS A 220 -18.01 -7.34 -19.92
CA LYS A 220 -18.83 -6.35 -20.65
C LYS A 220 -19.46 -5.30 -19.73
N GLU A 221 -20.02 -5.74 -18.61
CA GLU A 221 -20.64 -4.90 -17.57
C GLU A 221 -19.65 -3.90 -16.97
N GLY A 222 -18.36 -4.24 -16.93
CA GLY A 222 -17.23 -3.42 -16.45
C GLY A 222 -17.17 -3.29 -14.93
N TRP A 223 -18.32 -3.09 -14.28
CA TRP A 223 -18.45 -2.87 -12.84
C TRP A 223 -19.53 -3.78 -12.25
N LEU A 224 -19.47 -4.01 -10.94
CA LEU A 224 -20.54 -4.69 -10.22
C LEU A 224 -20.65 -4.20 -8.76
N THR A 225 -21.83 -4.39 -8.18
CA THR A 225 -22.12 -4.17 -6.76
C THR A 225 -21.81 -5.42 -5.95
N PHE A 226 -21.54 -5.26 -4.66
CA PHE A 226 -21.55 -6.42 -3.76
C PHE A 226 -23.00 -6.89 -3.59
N THR A 227 -23.24 -8.20 -3.59
CA THR A 227 -24.60 -8.78 -3.46
C THR A 227 -25.34 -8.29 -2.22
N SER A 228 -24.62 -7.98 -1.14
CA SER A 228 -25.19 -7.46 0.11
C SER A 228 -25.53 -5.97 0.06
N ASN A 229 -25.05 -5.23 -0.94
CA ASN A 229 -25.25 -3.78 -1.08
C ASN A 229 -25.51 -3.40 -2.55
N PRO A 230 -26.57 -3.94 -3.18
CA PRO A 230 -26.91 -3.60 -4.56
C PRO A 230 -27.18 -2.11 -4.76
N GLU A 231 -27.68 -1.42 -3.74
CA GLU A 231 -28.09 -0.01 -3.77
C GLU A 231 -26.93 0.99 -3.94
N TYR A 232 -25.68 0.56 -3.80
CA TYR A 232 -24.52 1.44 -3.99
C TYR A 232 -24.39 1.93 -5.44
N ASP A 233 -25.09 1.31 -6.39
CA ASP A 233 -25.16 1.80 -7.77
C ASP A 233 -25.87 3.15 -7.93
N GLN A 234 -26.68 3.58 -6.95
CA GLN A 234 -27.42 4.84 -6.99
C GLN A 234 -26.56 6.06 -6.66
N THR A 235 -25.49 5.86 -5.90
CA THR A 235 -24.69 6.91 -5.28
C THR A 235 -23.22 6.89 -5.71
N SER A 236 -22.75 5.76 -6.23
CA SER A 236 -21.38 5.61 -6.74
C SER A 236 -21.17 6.40 -8.02
N VAL A 237 -19.96 6.94 -8.18
CA VAL A 237 -19.53 7.65 -9.37
C VAL A 237 -18.38 6.87 -9.99
N VAL A 238 -18.66 6.05 -10.99
CA VAL A 238 -17.64 5.25 -11.66
C VAL A 238 -17.71 5.42 -13.16
N GLY A 239 -16.57 5.28 -13.84
CA GLY A 239 -16.60 5.39 -15.29
C GLY A 239 -15.24 5.46 -15.98
N GLU A 240 -15.32 5.67 -17.28
CA GLU A 240 -14.20 5.68 -18.22
C GLU A 240 -14.22 7.01 -19.00
N TYR A 241 -13.04 7.55 -19.29
CA TYR A 241 -12.83 8.71 -20.16
C TYR A 241 -11.70 8.43 -21.13
N GLN A 242 -11.98 8.50 -22.43
CA GLN A 242 -10.97 8.30 -23.49
C GLN A 242 -10.09 7.06 -23.32
N CYS A 243 -10.61 6.02 -22.66
CA CYS A 243 -9.92 4.74 -22.58
C CYS A 243 -9.90 4.06 -23.95
N TYR A 244 -8.88 3.25 -24.19
CA TYR A 244 -8.58 2.71 -25.50
C TYR A 244 -7.87 1.35 -25.38
N GLY A 245 -7.50 0.77 -26.51
CA GLY A 245 -6.75 -0.50 -26.56
C GLY A 245 -7.39 -1.49 -27.52
N GLN A 246 -6.72 -2.62 -27.74
CA GLN A 246 -7.20 -3.65 -28.64
C GLN A 246 -8.55 -4.21 -28.15
N ASN A 247 -9.55 -4.27 -29.03
CA ASN A 247 -10.91 -4.73 -28.72
C ASN A 247 -11.61 -3.96 -27.58
N TYR A 248 -11.11 -2.78 -27.20
CA TYR A 248 -11.74 -1.97 -26.17
C TYR A 248 -13.11 -1.47 -26.65
N SER A 249 -14.14 -1.73 -25.84
CA SER A 249 -15.49 -1.24 -26.07
C SER A 249 -16.13 -0.87 -24.73
N PRO A 250 -16.65 0.36 -24.59
CA PRO A 250 -17.47 0.75 -23.45
C PRO A 250 -18.96 0.35 -23.63
N TYR A 251 -19.34 -0.23 -24.77
CA TYR A 251 -20.73 -0.61 -25.00
C TYR A 251 -21.12 -1.82 -24.14
N GLY A 252 -22.26 -1.69 -23.44
CA GLY A 252 -22.79 -2.74 -22.57
C GLY A 252 -22.32 -2.67 -21.12
N ARG A 253 -21.61 -1.60 -20.73
CA ARG A 253 -21.39 -1.27 -19.32
C ARG A 253 -22.73 -1.15 -18.59
N VAL A 254 -22.71 -1.44 -17.30
CA VAL A 254 -23.83 -1.19 -16.39
C VAL A 254 -24.30 0.27 -16.47
N SER A 255 -25.59 0.50 -16.28
CA SER A 255 -26.24 1.81 -16.52
C SER A 255 -25.74 2.94 -15.62
N TYR A 256 -25.17 2.61 -14.45
CA TYR A 256 -24.58 3.58 -13.52
C TYR A 256 -23.12 3.93 -13.83
N ALA A 257 -22.47 3.21 -14.76
CA ALA A 257 -21.13 3.55 -15.21
C ALA A 257 -21.19 4.68 -16.25
N THR A 258 -20.40 5.72 -16.03
CA THR A 258 -20.40 6.92 -16.88
C THR A 258 -19.31 6.83 -17.94
N GLN A 259 -19.65 7.11 -19.19
CA GLN A 259 -18.65 7.53 -20.20
C GLN A 259 -18.52 9.04 -20.12
N TYR A 260 -17.44 9.51 -19.50
CA TYR A 260 -17.27 10.93 -19.21
C TYR A 260 -17.00 11.75 -20.49
N LYS A 261 -17.28 13.05 -20.43
CA LYS A 261 -16.90 14.03 -21.46
C LYS A 261 -15.65 14.83 -21.08
N SER A 262 -15.38 14.90 -19.78
CA SER A 262 -14.18 15.47 -19.18
C SER A 262 -13.99 14.84 -17.80
N VAL A 263 -12.76 14.90 -17.29
CA VAL A 263 -12.38 14.42 -15.96
C VAL A 263 -11.50 15.48 -15.29
N PRO A 264 -11.43 15.50 -13.95
CA PRO A 264 -10.53 16.41 -13.25
C PRO A 264 -9.06 16.12 -13.63
N SER A 265 -8.25 17.17 -13.67
CA SER A 265 -6.79 17.03 -13.67
C SER A 265 -6.30 16.38 -12.37
N ILE A 266 -5.06 15.88 -12.38
CA ILE A 266 -4.41 15.29 -11.19
C ILE A 266 -4.42 16.27 -10.00
N GLN A 267 -4.15 17.55 -10.25
CA GLN A 267 -4.15 18.58 -9.23
C GLN A 267 -5.56 18.89 -8.70
N GLU A 268 -6.58 18.96 -9.57
CA GLU A 268 -7.97 19.11 -9.11
C GLU A 268 -8.45 17.89 -8.32
N PHE A 269 -7.96 16.69 -8.67
CA PHE A 269 -8.36 15.45 -8.00
C PHE A 269 -7.70 15.27 -6.63
N LEU A 270 -6.39 15.55 -6.49
CA LEU A 270 -5.63 15.38 -5.25
C LEU A 270 -5.55 16.64 -4.38
N GLY A 271 -5.72 17.83 -4.95
CA GLY A 271 -5.42 19.09 -4.31
C GLY A 271 -3.94 19.47 -4.44
N ASP A 272 -3.30 19.85 -3.33
CA ASP A 272 -1.89 20.24 -3.34
C ASP A 272 -0.98 19.06 -3.70
N ILE A 273 -0.20 19.22 -4.77
CA ILE A 273 0.80 18.24 -5.25
C ILE A 273 2.24 18.79 -5.14
N SER A 274 2.46 19.86 -4.37
CA SER A 274 3.77 20.47 -4.16
C SER A 274 4.81 19.50 -3.57
N TYR A 275 4.35 18.50 -2.80
CA TYR A 275 5.20 17.46 -2.19
C TYR A 275 5.87 16.53 -3.22
N VAL A 276 5.36 16.49 -4.45
CA VAL A 276 5.88 15.62 -5.54
C VAL A 276 7.22 16.14 -6.06
N LYS A 277 7.33 17.44 -6.35
CA LYS A 277 8.51 18.02 -7.03
C LYS A 277 9.70 18.22 -6.09
N ASN A 278 9.42 18.40 -4.80
CA ASN A 278 10.42 18.70 -3.78
C ASN A 278 10.96 17.42 -3.15
N SER A 279 11.71 16.61 -3.90
CA SER A 279 12.38 15.43 -3.37
C SER A 279 13.86 15.38 -3.73
N PHE A 280 14.68 14.93 -2.77
CA PHE A 280 16.08 14.57 -2.93
C PHE A 280 16.31 13.68 -4.15
N TYR A 281 15.36 12.79 -4.46
CA TYR A 281 15.43 11.91 -5.62
C TYR A 281 15.67 12.65 -6.96
N PHE A 282 15.13 13.86 -7.12
CA PHE A 282 15.28 14.66 -8.35
C PHE A 282 16.46 15.61 -8.34
N SER A 283 17.20 15.71 -7.23
CA SER A 283 18.29 16.67 -7.05
C SER A 283 19.60 16.28 -7.76
N GLY A 284 19.62 15.17 -8.52
CA GLY A 284 20.80 14.69 -9.26
C GLY A 284 21.85 13.98 -8.41
N ASN A 285 21.77 14.09 -7.08
CA ASN A 285 22.62 13.35 -6.14
C ASN A 285 22.03 11.96 -5.87
N LYS A 286 22.50 10.93 -6.59
CA LYS A 286 21.97 9.55 -6.47
C LYS A 286 22.30 8.85 -5.14
N THR A 287 23.14 9.45 -4.31
CA THR A 287 23.47 8.94 -2.97
C THR A 287 23.44 10.10 -1.98
N PRO A 288 22.67 10.03 -0.88
CA PRO A 288 22.78 11.00 0.20
C PRO A 288 24.23 11.03 0.70
N THR A 289 24.75 12.22 1.02
CA THR A 289 26.00 12.32 1.79
C THR A 289 25.74 11.68 3.14
N THR A 290 26.18 10.43 3.30
CA THR A 290 25.84 9.59 4.43
C THR A 290 26.36 10.21 5.73
N THR A 291 25.47 10.64 6.62
CA THR A 291 25.75 10.54 8.05
C THR A 291 25.57 9.06 8.39
N VAL A 292 26.64 8.28 8.21
CA VAL A 292 26.67 6.91 8.72
C VAL A 292 26.50 7.06 10.22
N ALA A 293 25.37 6.63 10.78
CA ALA A 293 25.29 6.40 12.21
C ALA A 293 26.42 5.42 12.53
N PRO A 294 27.35 5.76 13.46
CA PRO A 294 28.56 4.98 13.66
C PRO A 294 28.19 3.52 13.88
N ILE A 295 28.73 2.65 13.01
CA ILE A 295 28.79 1.22 13.29
C ILE A 295 29.66 1.12 14.53
N GLN A 296 29.06 0.94 15.70
CA GLN A 296 29.80 0.45 16.84
C GLN A 296 30.23 -0.97 16.50
N THR A 297 31.43 -1.12 15.96
CA THR A 297 32.18 -2.38 15.98
C THR A 297 32.47 -2.71 17.44
N THR A 298 31.53 -3.37 18.10
CA THR A 298 31.83 -4.10 19.32
C THR A 298 32.56 -5.37 18.91
N THR A 299 33.87 -5.36 19.18
CA THR A 299 34.68 -6.58 19.26
C THR A 299 33.92 -7.62 20.08
N VAL A 300 33.71 -8.79 19.48
CA VAL A 300 33.06 -9.94 20.12
C VAL A 300 33.89 -10.34 21.35
N GLN A 301 33.45 -9.91 22.52
CA GLN A 301 33.72 -10.62 23.76
C GLN A 301 32.62 -11.67 23.96
N PRO A 302 32.92 -12.82 24.57
CA PRO A 302 31.90 -13.81 24.87
C PRO A 302 30.92 -13.22 25.88
N VAL A 303 29.75 -12.79 25.40
CA VAL A 303 28.66 -12.34 26.25
C VAL A 303 27.88 -13.58 26.67
N THR A 304 27.99 -13.88 27.95
CA THR A 304 27.09 -14.75 28.71
C THR A 304 25.66 -14.46 28.29
N THR A 305 24.94 -15.49 27.84
CA THR A 305 23.51 -15.45 27.54
C THR A 305 22.72 -14.90 28.74
N THR A 306 22.48 -13.60 28.76
CA THR A 306 21.35 -13.04 29.49
C THR A 306 20.14 -13.23 28.61
N VAL A 307 19.38 -14.27 28.94
CA VAL A 307 17.97 -14.42 28.54
C VAL A 307 17.29 -13.10 28.86
N ASN A 308 16.92 -12.34 27.82
CA ASN A 308 16.14 -11.13 28.00
C ASN A 308 14.80 -11.54 28.59
N THR A 309 14.54 -11.04 29.80
CA THR A 309 13.38 -11.34 30.61
C THR A 309 12.08 -11.04 29.85
N GLN A 310 11.11 -11.94 30.02
CA GLN A 310 9.73 -11.77 29.56
C GLN A 310 9.20 -10.36 29.86
N PRO A 311 8.45 -9.74 28.93
CA PRO A 311 7.75 -8.49 29.22
C PRO A 311 6.66 -8.77 30.26
N THR A 312 6.71 -8.02 31.36
CA THR A 312 5.68 -8.05 32.40
C THR A 312 4.39 -7.44 31.87
N ASN A 313 3.29 -8.18 31.98
CA ASN A 313 1.93 -7.65 31.80
C ASN A 313 1.71 -6.51 32.78
N SER A 314 1.74 -5.25 32.32
CA SER A 314 1.32 -4.11 33.14
C SER A 314 -0.14 -3.78 32.84
N SER A 315 -0.88 -3.55 33.92
CA SER A 315 -2.28 -3.16 33.91
C SER A 315 -2.51 -1.90 33.09
N THR A 316 -3.51 -1.98 32.21
CA THR A 316 -4.29 -0.92 31.57
C THR A 316 -4.04 0.50 32.09
N ASN A 317 -3.48 1.37 31.21
CA ASN A 317 -3.45 2.85 31.22
C ASN A 317 -2.08 3.52 31.17
N ASP A 318 -0.96 2.79 31.08
CA ASP A 318 0.32 3.45 30.83
C ASP A 318 0.38 3.96 29.37
N LYS A 319 0.43 5.29 29.21
CA LYS A 319 0.55 5.96 27.90
C LYS A 319 1.85 5.59 27.18
N ASN A 320 2.82 5.04 27.89
CA ASN A 320 4.10 4.65 27.34
C ASN A 320 4.10 3.23 26.73
N CYS A 321 3.06 2.42 26.93
CA CYS A 321 2.97 1.08 26.33
C CYS A 321 2.42 1.15 24.89
N GLY A 322 2.92 0.27 24.02
CA GLY A 322 2.48 0.17 22.63
C GLY A 322 1.02 -0.28 22.54
N SER A 323 0.20 0.34 21.70
CA SER A 323 -1.14 -0.19 21.44
C SER A 323 -1.06 -1.49 20.65
N LEU A 324 -2.19 -2.19 20.49
CA LEU A 324 -2.27 -3.37 19.66
C LEU A 324 -1.58 -3.16 18.31
N PHE A 325 -0.78 -4.14 17.91
CA PHE A 325 0.00 -4.24 16.68
C PHE A 325 1.20 -3.29 16.57
N TYR A 326 1.61 -2.67 17.69
CA TYR A 326 2.90 -1.98 17.81
C TYR A 326 4.01 -2.98 18.09
N GLN A 327 5.22 -2.67 17.62
CA GLN A 327 6.39 -3.41 18.05
C GLN A 327 6.54 -3.23 19.57
N CYS A 328 6.79 -4.33 20.27
CA CYS A 328 6.95 -4.37 21.72
C CYS A 328 8.21 -5.15 22.13
N GLY A 329 9.05 -5.48 21.17
CA GLY A 329 10.26 -6.26 21.40
C GLY A 329 10.97 -6.60 20.10
N GLY A 330 12.11 -7.25 20.25
CA GLY A 330 13.04 -7.56 19.17
C GLY A 330 14.46 -7.15 19.52
N LYS A 331 15.44 -7.84 18.96
CA LYS A 331 16.86 -7.50 19.08
C LYS A 331 17.09 -6.06 18.60
N ASN A 332 17.83 -5.29 19.39
CA ASN A 332 18.10 -3.85 19.21
C ASN A 332 16.89 -2.91 19.31
N TYR A 333 15.67 -3.39 19.59
CA TYR A 333 14.52 -2.52 19.78
C TYR A 333 14.69 -1.65 21.03
N LYS A 334 14.58 -0.32 20.85
CA LYS A 334 14.76 0.70 21.90
C LYS A 334 13.45 1.27 22.45
N GLY A 335 12.32 0.86 21.88
CA GLY A 335 11.00 1.35 22.29
C GLY A 335 10.45 0.62 23.50
N SER A 336 9.19 0.92 23.81
CA SER A 336 8.50 0.33 24.96
C SER A 336 8.26 -1.17 24.79
N ASN A 337 8.63 -1.95 25.80
CA ASN A 337 8.50 -3.41 25.81
C ASN A 337 7.17 -3.92 26.39
N CYS A 338 6.21 -3.03 26.60
CA CYS A 338 4.88 -3.36 27.12
C CYS A 338 3.77 -3.04 26.11
N CYS A 339 2.66 -3.76 26.25
CA CYS A 339 1.48 -3.58 25.42
C CYS A 339 0.34 -2.98 26.25
N ARG A 340 -0.17 -1.84 25.79
CA ARG A 340 -1.35 -1.18 26.37
C ARG A 340 -2.61 -2.04 26.17
N GLU A 341 -2.65 -2.76 25.06
CA GLU A 341 -3.72 -3.67 24.67
C GLU A 341 -3.09 -4.99 24.18
N GLY A 342 -3.61 -6.12 24.67
CA GLY A 342 -3.09 -7.45 24.35
C GLY A 342 -1.79 -7.80 25.08
N THR A 343 -1.07 -8.78 24.54
CA THR A 343 0.22 -9.27 25.04
C THR A 343 1.31 -9.09 23.98
N CYS A 344 2.55 -8.89 24.42
CA CYS A 344 3.68 -8.79 23.50
C CYS A 344 4.04 -10.19 22.98
N LYS A 345 3.64 -10.50 21.74
CA LYS A 345 3.94 -11.79 21.10
C LYS A 345 5.24 -11.69 20.33
N ILE A 346 6.18 -12.59 20.62
CA ILE A 346 7.42 -12.73 19.87
C ILE A 346 7.11 -13.39 18.53
N PHE A 347 7.47 -12.74 17.44
CA PHE A 347 7.33 -13.30 16.09
C PHE A 347 8.66 -13.90 15.60
N ASN A 348 9.76 -13.18 15.81
CA ASN A 348 11.13 -13.66 15.59
C ASN A 348 12.11 -12.92 16.51
N GLU A 349 13.41 -13.22 16.42
CA GLU A 349 14.42 -12.61 17.29
C GLU A 349 14.51 -11.08 17.14
N TRP A 350 14.10 -10.51 16.01
CA TRP A 350 14.18 -9.08 15.68
C TRP A 350 12.87 -8.33 15.90
N PHE A 351 11.76 -9.05 16.10
CA PHE A 351 10.43 -8.44 16.11
C PHE A 351 9.45 -9.17 17.03
N SER A 352 8.86 -8.41 17.94
CA SER A 352 7.71 -8.79 18.75
C SER A 352 6.63 -7.73 18.61
N ILE A 353 5.36 -8.11 18.67
CA ILE A 353 4.24 -7.19 18.44
C ILE A 353 3.13 -7.35 19.50
N CYS A 354 2.49 -6.25 19.87
CA CYS A 354 1.29 -6.31 20.71
C CYS A 354 0.16 -6.99 19.95
N SER A 355 -0.42 -8.05 20.53
CA SER A 355 -1.45 -8.86 19.90
C SER A 355 -2.42 -9.39 20.95
N ASN A 356 -3.70 -9.52 20.59
CA ASN A 356 -4.73 -10.04 21.48
C ASN A 356 -4.44 -11.46 21.97
#